data_AF-A0A4S9K6R7-F1
#
_entry.id   AF-A0A4S9K6R7-F1
#
_cell.length_a   1.000
_cell.length_b   1.000
_cell.length_c   1.000
_cell.angle_alpha   90.00
_cell.angle_beta   90.00
_cell.angle_gamma   90.00
#
_symmetry.space_group_name_H-M   'P 1'
#
loop_
_entity.id
_entity.type
_entity.pdbx_description
1 polymer ?
#
loop_
_entity_poly.entity_id
_entity_poly.type
_entity_poly.pdbx_seq_one_letter_code
_entity_poly.pdbx_strand_id
1 'polypeptide(L)'
;MRYISSSTVLLLYAHLATADFSSAGQLFQLSGQDTVNNAKLSWQAVAGVSTYEVEQRSDDGDFSTVGTTTGNTHDVYDLPLNQPLDWRITAKNNQATIDQSSLVSLTPFSPSADYNIYDNTAPSDALLKSELVSNGTYYKYDYEAYSNGSFSRFVEKTSSDGYTYTGNRTVLTSTILCASANYSCKLERQQFLKHPDGQFIMWAHFERSQDYALGQVAVAHASPGGELIFDGAFQPLGHDSRDMTFFADGEDAWLISSTNTNTDMNIYSLTKNWTAVDELIVQVNKAAYREAPAVVKQNGWFYLFTSRAAGWLPSQPQFIAARSMAGPWGAAVDIGNTATFSSQSGVVESLPSGQSFMLADRWSANWPIAGGPNRQLALPISFSGAEGFAAYHFYPTVKYSDQVSEAGQGVFGVQEGKILSVGQPSSSNAGSANISLANDGTQDTPDAFFTPSQVPFWCQIDLGNASSVARVELSTNMVQGSETYYDFNVTGSADGSSFSLIGSKHDNVDVGFVSVASQSQEKFSYVRLNVNSIENAHNGNEADWARGISEVTVYGQ
;
A
#
# COMPACT_ATOMS: atom_id res chain seq x y z
N MET A 1 -62.92 -31.50 31.21
CA MET A 1 -61.73 -32.36 31.08
C MET A 1 -61.55 -32.72 29.61
N ARG A 2 -60.65 -32.02 28.90
CA ARG A 2 -59.82 -32.49 27.78
C ARG A 2 -59.13 -31.28 27.15
N TYR A 3 -57.80 -31.34 27.18
CA TYR A 3 -56.85 -30.45 26.52
C TYR A 3 -56.96 -30.57 25.00
N ILE A 4 -56.85 -29.45 24.27
CA ILE A 4 -56.39 -29.43 22.89
C ILE A 4 -55.29 -28.37 22.79
N SER A 5 -54.14 -28.84 22.35
CA SER A 5 -52.86 -28.17 22.21
C SER A 5 -52.86 -27.13 21.10
N SER A 6 -52.38 -25.92 21.40
CA SER A 6 -51.88 -24.98 20.38
C SER A 6 -50.48 -25.40 19.97
N SER A 7 -50.36 -25.90 18.74
CA SER A 7 -49.07 -26.14 18.09
C SER A 7 -48.49 -24.80 17.62
N THR A 8 -47.38 -24.39 18.23
CA THR A 8 -46.53 -23.31 17.74
C THR A 8 -45.84 -23.78 16.47
N VAL A 9 -46.17 -23.18 15.32
CA VAL A 9 -45.39 -23.34 14.10
C VAL A 9 -44.14 -22.50 14.25
N LEU A 10 -43.00 -23.16 14.49
CA LEU A 10 -41.68 -22.55 14.42
C LEU A 10 -41.33 -22.42 12.92
N LEU A 11 -41.47 -21.23 12.35
CA LEU A 11 -40.85 -20.93 11.06
C LEU A 11 -39.33 -20.89 11.27
N LEU A 12 -38.64 -21.95 10.86
CA LEU A 12 -37.21 -21.93 10.63
C LEU A 12 -36.96 -21.00 9.43
N TYR A 13 -36.63 -19.73 9.69
CA TYR A 13 -35.88 -18.96 8.72
C TYR A 13 -34.46 -19.53 8.72
N ALA A 14 -34.12 -20.31 7.70
CA ALA A 14 -32.73 -20.50 7.34
C ALA A 14 -32.17 -19.11 7.07
N HIS A 15 -31.32 -18.60 7.98
CA HIS A 15 -30.43 -17.51 7.62
C HIS A 15 -29.59 -18.04 6.46
N LEU A 16 -29.87 -17.53 5.25
CA LEU A 16 -28.83 -17.42 4.25
C LEU A 16 -27.75 -16.59 4.94
N ALA A 17 -26.69 -17.24 5.40
CA ALA A 17 -25.53 -16.54 5.94
C ALA A 17 -25.07 -15.62 4.81
N THR A 18 -25.29 -14.32 5.00
CA THR A 18 -24.53 -13.33 4.26
C THR A 18 -23.07 -13.58 4.61
N ALA A 19 -22.19 -13.54 3.62
CA ALA A 19 -20.76 -13.47 3.90
C ALA A 19 -20.51 -12.26 4.81
N ASP A 20 -19.79 -12.44 5.91
CA ASP A 20 -19.62 -11.37 6.92
C ASP A 20 -18.20 -10.77 6.92
N PHE A 21 -17.23 -11.35 6.19
CA PHE A 21 -15.88 -10.76 6.02
C PHE A 21 -15.44 -10.60 4.56
N SER A 22 -14.61 -9.58 4.36
CA SER A 22 -14.26 -9.15 3.02
C SER A 22 -12.98 -9.81 2.52
N SER A 23 -12.93 -10.02 1.20
CA SER A 23 -11.76 -10.50 0.48
C SER A 23 -11.55 -9.72 -0.82
N ALA A 24 -10.30 -9.71 -1.27
CA ALA A 24 -9.86 -9.13 -2.53
C ALA A 24 -8.83 -10.06 -3.19
N GLY A 25 -8.61 -9.87 -4.49
CA GLY A 25 -7.63 -10.66 -5.22
C GLY A 25 -6.95 -9.87 -6.33
N GLN A 26 -5.75 -10.29 -6.66
CA GLN A 26 -4.92 -9.68 -7.68
C GLN A 26 -4.24 -10.75 -8.52
N LEU A 27 -4.29 -10.56 -9.83
CA LEU A 27 -3.52 -11.38 -10.75
C LEU A 27 -2.06 -10.91 -10.79
N PHE A 28 -1.13 -11.86 -10.87
CA PHE A 28 0.29 -11.59 -11.02
C PHE A 28 0.96 -12.56 -12.00
N GLN A 29 2.10 -12.12 -12.50
CA GLN A 29 2.97 -12.87 -13.41
C GLN A 29 4.12 -13.48 -12.62
N LEU A 30 4.50 -14.73 -12.91
CA LEU A 30 5.80 -15.25 -12.47
C LEU A 30 6.90 -14.75 -13.40
N SER A 31 8.05 -14.38 -12.84
CA SER A 31 9.22 -13.95 -13.61
C SER A 31 9.62 -15.03 -14.62
N GLY A 32 9.84 -14.62 -15.88
CA GLY A 32 10.14 -15.51 -17.00
C GLY A 32 8.92 -16.14 -17.67
N GLN A 33 7.70 -15.90 -17.19
CA GLN A 33 6.48 -16.29 -17.90
C GLN A 33 5.93 -15.13 -18.75
N ASP A 34 5.15 -15.48 -19.77
CA ASP A 34 4.48 -14.54 -20.67
C ASP A 34 2.99 -14.35 -20.35
N THR A 35 2.50 -14.93 -19.25
CA THR A 35 1.09 -14.90 -18.84
C THR A 35 0.93 -14.29 -17.45
N VAL A 36 -0.23 -13.66 -17.22
CA VAL A 36 -0.67 -13.20 -15.89
C VAL A 36 -1.76 -14.18 -15.41
N ASN A 37 -1.31 -15.34 -14.93
CA ASN A 37 -2.19 -16.46 -14.60
C ASN A 37 -1.93 -17.07 -13.23
N ASN A 38 -1.52 -16.23 -12.29
CA ASN A 38 -1.42 -16.56 -10.88
C ASN A 38 -2.24 -15.53 -10.12
N ALA A 39 -2.82 -15.91 -8.99
CA ALA A 39 -3.68 -15.03 -8.19
C ALA A 39 -3.16 -14.99 -6.76
N LYS A 40 -3.02 -13.78 -6.21
CA LYS A 40 -2.80 -13.55 -4.79
C LYS A 40 -4.14 -13.12 -4.19
N LEU A 41 -4.67 -13.93 -3.29
CA LEU A 41 -5.92 -13.67 -2.57
C LEU A 41 -5.58 -13.12 -1.18
N SER A 42 -6.38 -12.17 -0.70
CA SER A 42 -6.21 -11.54 0.60
C SER A 42 -7.56 -11.25 1.24
N TRP A 43 -7.62 -11.30 2.56
CA TRP A 43 -8.87 -11.09 3.29
C TRP A 43 -8.62 -10.44 4.64
N GLN A 44 -9.67 -9.84 5.20
CA GLN A 44 -9.62 -9.36 6.57
C GLN A 44 -9.54 -10.54 7.54
N ALA A 45 -8.60 -10.50 8.49
CA ALA A 45 -8.49 -11.51 9.52
C ALA A 45 -9.76 -11.54 10.40
N VAL A 46 -10.26 -12.74 10.68
CA VAL A 46 -11.47 -13.00 11.47
C VAL A 46 -11.06 -13.50 12.86
N ALA A 47 -11.59 -12.86 13.90
CA ALA A 47 -11.26 -13.20 15.28
C ALA A 47 -11.70 -14.63 15.65
N GLY A 48 -10.84 -15.36 16.37
CA GLY A 48 -11.14 -16.72 16.84
C GLY A 48 -11.01 -17.81 15.78
N VAL A 49 -10.44 -17.49 14.62
CA VAL A 49 -10.09 -18.45 13.56
C VAL A 49 -8.77 -19.15 13.87
N SER A 50 -8.71 -20.45 13.58
CA SER A 50 -7.47 -21.23 13.61
C SER A 50 -6.86 -21.39 12.22
N THR A 51 -7.70 -21.48 11.19
CA THR A 51 -7.28 -21.75 9.80
C THR A 51 -8.30 -21.19 8.81
N TYR A 52 -7.85 -20.84 7.61
CA TYR A 52 -8.69 -20.49 6.47
C TYR A 52 -8.57 -21.55 5.39
N GLU A 53 -9.70 -21.93 4.81
CA GLU A 53 -9.77 -22.73 3.59
C GLU A 53 -9.97 -21.79 2.40
N VAL A 54 -9.07 -21.87 1.42
CA VAL A 54 -9.21 -21.18 0.14
C VAL A 54 -9.93 -22.12 -0.81
N GLU A 55 -11.11 -21.74 -1.25
CA GLU A 55 -11.98 -22.59 -2.07
C GLU A 55 -12.20 -21.96 -3.44
N GLN A 56 -12.07 -22.78 -4.48
CA GLN A 56 -12.39 -22.39 -5.85
C GLN A 56 -13.75 -22.98 -6.24
N ARG A 57 -14.56 -22.19 -6.94
CA ARG A 57 -15.84 -22.63 -7.51
C ARG A 57 -15.61 -23.36 -8.83
N SER A 58 -16.27 -24.51 -8.98
CA SER A 58 -16.36 -25.28 -10.22
C SER A 58 -17.48 -24.76 -11.13
N ASP A 59 -17.48 -25.19 -12.40
CA ASP A 59 -18.51 -24.83 -13.39
C ASP A 59 -19.92 -25.27 -12.97
N ASP A 60 -20.04 -26.37 -12.23
CA ASP A 60 -21.31 -26.88 -11.68
C ASP A 60 -21.79 -26.08 -10.44
N GLY A 61 -20.96 -25.14 -9.96
CA GLY A 61 -21.25 -24.25 -8.85
C GLY A 61 -20.77 -24.74 -7.48
N ASP A 62 -20.21 -25.94 -7.41
CA ASP A 62 -19.64 -26.54 -6.18
C ASP A 62 -18.28 -25.93 -5.85
N PHE A 63 -17.92 -25.87 -4.57
CA PHE A 63 -16.64 -25.36 -4.08
C PHE A 63 -15.71 -26.50 -3.66
N SER A 64 -14.43 -26.39 -4.02
CA SER A 64 -13.37 -27.30 -3.57
C SER A 64 -12.21 -26.52 -2.96
N THR A 65 -11.69 -26.99 -1.83
CA THR A 65 -10.50 -26.42 -1.18
C THR A 65 -9.27 -26.63 -2.05
N VAL A 66 -8.62 -25.52 -2.43
CA VAL A 66 -7.36 -25.49 -3.18
C VAL A 66 -6.16 -25.17 -2.29
N GLY A 67 -6.41 -24.67 -1.07
CA GLY A 67 -5.37 -24.39 -0.08
C GLY A 67 -5.91 -24.23 1.33
N THR A 68 -5.04 -24.39 2.32
CA THR A 68 -5.33 -24.10 3.73
C THR A 68 -4.16 -23.32 4.30
N THR A 69 -4.46 -22.24 5.03
CA THR A 69 -3.44 -21.38 5.64
C THR A 69 -3.92 -20.85 6.99
N THR A 70 -2.98 -20.42 7.83
CA THR A 70 -3.28 -19.71 9.08
C THR A 70 -3.27 -18.19 8.90
N GLY A 71 -2.49 -17.69 7.93
CA GLY A 71 -2.41 -16.26 7.62
C GLY A 71 -3.58 -15.76 6.79
N ASN A 72 -3.52 -14.49 6.41
CA ASN A 72 -4.58 -13.77 5.69
C ASN A 72 -4.31 -13.59 4.19
N THR A 73 -3.34 -14.34 3.65
CA THR A 73 -3.00 -14.33 2.23
C THR A 73 -2.79 -15.75 1.68
N HIS A 74 -3.05 -15.93 0.39
CA HIS A 74 -2.74 -17.19 -0.30
C HIS A 74 -2.52 -16.98 -1.80
N ASP A 75 -1.47 -17.59 -2.34
CA ASP A 75 -1.21 -17.61 -3.78
C ASP A 75 -1.77 -18.88 -4.41
N VAL A 76 -2.43 -18.72 -5.56
CA VAL A 76 -2.84 -19.81 -6.44
C VAL A 76 -2.10 -19.64 -7.77
N TYR A 77 -1.53 -20.73 -8.30
CA TYR A 77 -0.64 -20.71 -9.46
C TYR A 77 -1.23 -21.45 -10.66
N ASP A 78 -0.69 -21.15 -11.84
CA ASP A 78 -0.92 -21.91 -13.09
C ASP A 78 -2.40 -22.00 -13.50
N LEU A 79 -3.13 -20.88 -13.36
CA LEU A 79 -4.56 -20.79 -13.65
C LEU A 79 -4.85 -20.85 -15.17
N PRO A 80 -6.01 -21.40 -15.58
CA PRO A 80 -6.46 -21.37 -16.97
C PRO A 80 -6.75 -19.94 -17.44
N LEU A 81 -6.37 -19.64 -18.69
CA LEU A 81 -6.50 -18.32 -19.30
C LEU A 81 -7.91 -18.01 -19.80
N ASN A 82 -8.25 -16.72 -19.84
CA ASN A 82 -9.41 -16.15 -20.51
C ASN A 82 -10.78 -16.66 -20.03
N GLN A 83 -10.84 -17.20 -18.81
CA GLN A 83 -12.07 -17.59 -18.14
C GLN A 83 -12.12 -16.98 -16.73
N PRO A 84 -13.27 -16.45 -16.29
CA PRO A 84 -13.43 -16.00 -14.92
C PRO A 84 -13.37 -17.20 -13.98
N LEU A 85 -12.71 -17.02 -12.85
CA LEU A 85 -12.60 -17.98 -11.77
C LEU A 85 -13.08 -17.30 -10.49
N ASP A 86 -13.97 -17.98 -9.75
CA ASP A 86 -14.51 -17.48 -8.49
C ASP A 86 -13.84 -18.19 -7.31
N TRP A 87 -13.44 -17.40 -6.30
CA TRP A 87 -12.91 -17.90 -5.04
C TRP A 87 -13.73 -17.41 -3.85
N ARG A 88 -13.73 -18.23 -2.80
CA ARG A 88 -14.25 -17.91 -1.48
C ARG A 88 -13.24 -18.33 -0.42
N ILE A 89 -13.16 -17.56 0.65
CA ILE A 89 -12.39 -17.91 1.85
C ILE A 89 -13.36 -18.40 2.91
N THR A 90 -13.14 -19.60 3.45
CA THR A 90 -13.92 -20.14 4.56
C THR A 90 -13.09 -20.10 5.84
N ALA A 91 -13.53 -19.29 6.81
CA ALA A 91 -12.91 -19.16 8.12
C ALA A 91 -13.30 -20.36 9.00
N LYS A 92 -12.30 -21.05 9.58
CA LYS A 92 -12.51 -22.23 10.42
C LYS A 92 -11.95 -22.03 11.82
N ASN A 93 -12.66 -22.54 12.81
CA ASN A 93 -12.09 -22.83 14.13
C ASN A 93 -12.10 -24.35 14.30
N ASN A 94 -10.91 -24.95 14.23
CA ASN A 94 -10.74 -26.39 14.04
C ASN A 94 -11.51 -26.86 12.79
N GLN A 95 -12.53 -27.70 12.94
CA GLN A 95 -13.34 -28.19 11.82
C GLN A 95 -14.63 -27.40 11.61
N ALA A 96 -15.00 -26.49 12.51
CA ALA A 96 -16.23 -25.73 12.42
C ALA A 96 -16.05 -24.50 11.51
N THR A 97 -16.94 -24.33 10.54
CA THR A 97 -17.05 -23.05 9.80
C THR A 97 -17.56 -21.98 10.74
N ILE A 98 -16.78 -20.91 10.86
CA ILE A 98 -17.15 -19.70 11.60
C ILE A 98 -17.82 -18.72 10.66
N ASP A 99 -17.24 -18.52 9.48
CA ASP A 99 -17.68 -17.50 8.53
C ASP A 99 -17.17 -17.81 7.11
N GLN A 100 -17.68 -17.09 6.11
CA GLN A 100 -17.29 -17.18 4.72
C GLN A 100 -17.19 -15.80 4.07
N SER A 101 -16.20 -15.60 3.20
CA SER A 101 -16.00 -14.32 2.55
C SER A 101 -16.96 -14.08 1.37
N SER A 102 -17.03 -12.83 0.92
CA SER A 102 -17.53 -12.50 -0.42
C SER A 102 -16.75 -13.24 -1.51
N LEU A 103 -17.34 -13.41 -2.70
CA LEU A 103 -16.63 -13.99 -3.85
C LEU A 103 -15.62 -13.01 -4.44
N VAL A 104 -14.45 -13.53 -4.77
CA VAL A 104 -13.44 -12.84 -5.59
C VAL A 104 -13.48 -13.48 -6.98
N SER A 105 -13.70 -12.67 -8.03
CA SER A 105 -13.68 -13.13 -9.42
C SER A 105 -12.47 -12.53 -10.13
N LEU A 106 -11.61 -13.36 -10.72
CA LEU A 106 -10.46 -12.93 -11.54
C LEU A 106 -10.44 -13.68 -12.87
N THR A 107 -9.99 -13.00 -13.92
CA THR A 107 -9.85 -13.58 -15.26
C THR A 107 -8.38 -13.53 -15.69
N PRO A 108 -7.62 -14.63 -15.51
CA PRO A 108 -6.26 -14.75 -16.00
C PRO A 108 -6.13 -14.40 -17.49
N PHE A 109 -5.03 -13.76 -17.89
CA PHE A 109 -4.88 -13.24 -19.25
C PHE A 109 -3.44 -13.31 -19.77
N SER A 110 -3.30 -13.15 -21.08
CA SER A 110 -2.02 -12.92 -21.74
C SER A 110 -1.87 -11.41 -21.97
N PRO A 111 -0.87 -10.74 -21.36
CA PRO A 111 -0.68 -9.31 -21.50
C PRO A 111 -0.29 -8.97 -22.96
N SER A 112 -0.78 -7.82 -23.43
CA SER A 112 -0.28 -7.19 -24.66
C SER A 112 1.15 -6.66 -24.48
N ALA A 113 1.78 -6.18 -25.55
CA ALA A 113 3.17 -5.72 -25.52
C ALA A 113 3.38 -4.37 -24.80
N ASP A 114 2.32 -3.63 -24.46
CA ASP A 114 2.39 -2.20 -24.15
C ASP A 114 2.32 -1.90 -22.64
N TYR A 115 3.25 -2.47 -21.86
CA TYR A 115 3.37 -2.19 -20.42
C TYR A 115 4.67 -1.45 -20.08
N ASN A 116 4.54 -0.39 -19.31
CA ASN A 116 5.64 0.21 -18.58
C ASN A 116 6.10 -0.75 -17.46
N ILE A 117 7.39 -0.66 -17.12
CA ILE A 117 8.01 -1.44 -16.05
C ILE A 117 8.38 -0.48 -14.93
N TYR A 118 7.86 -0.72 -13.74
CA TYR A 118 8.27 -0.06 -12.50
C TYR A 118 9.15 -1.01 -11.69
N ASP A 119 10.35 -0.57 -11.31
CA ASP A 119 11.28 -1.33 -10.48
C ASP A 119 11.21 -0.82 -9.04
N ASN A 120 10.63 -1.63 -8.14
CA ASN A 120 10.51 -1.29 -6.72
C ASN A 120 11.83 -1.47 -5.94
N THR A 121 12.87 -1.99 -6.57
CA THR A 121 14.19 -2.25 -5.97
C THR A 121 15.21 -1.14 -6.24
N ALA A 122 14.93 -0.25 -7.20
CA ALA A 122 15.76 0.89 -7.58
C ALA A 122 14.92 2.18 -7.72
N PRO A 123 15.52 3.37 -7.88
CA PRO A 123 14.77 4.56 -8.27
C PRO A 123 14.04 4.33 -9.61
N SER A 124 12.72 4.51 -9.61
CA SER A 124 11.85 4.36 -10.77
C SER A 124 10.75 5.41 -10.71
N ASP A 125 10.41 6.00 -11.84
CA ASP A 125 9.35 7.01 -11.94
C ASP A 125 8.17 6.42 -12.71
N ALA A 126 6.96 6.66 -12.21
CA ALA A 126 5.75 6.28 -12.93
C ALA A 126 5.56 7.18 -14.15
N LEU A 127 5.39 6.57 -15.31
CA LEU A 127 5.09 7.23 -16.57
C LEU A 127 3.60 7.08 -16.85
N LEU A 128 2.83 8.06 -16.39
CA LEU A 128 1.40 8.17 -16.62
C LEU A 128 1.09 9.41 -17.44
N LYS A 129 0.10 9.29 -18.31
CA LYS A 129 -0.42 10.37 -19.12
C LYS A 129 -1.14 11.38 -18.23
N SER A 130 -0.76 12.64 -18.33
CA SER A 130 -1.41 13.71 -17.55
C SER A 130 -2.89 13.84 -17.88
N GLU A 131 -3.71 14.06 -16.86
CA GLU A 131 -5.12 14.40 -17.01
C GLU A 131 -5.36 15.91 -17.20
N LEU A 132 -4.34 16.73 -17.01
CA LEU A 132 -4.39 18.17 -17.27
C LEU A 132 -4.27 18.40 -18.78
N VAL A 133 -5.37 18.24 -19.50
CA VAL A 133 -5.41 18.32 -20.97
C VAL A 133 -6.43 19.34 -21.47
N SER A 134 -6.07 20.11 -22.49
CA SER A 134 -6.98 21.02 -23.20
C SER A 134 -6.62 21.10 -24.68
N ASN A 135 -7.62 20.93 -25.56
CA ASN A 135 -7.47 21.00 -27.01
C ASN A 135 -6.32 20.14 -27.58
N GLY A 136 -6.07 18.96 -26.99
CA GLY A 136 -4.99 18.05 -27.40
C GLY A 136 -3.59 18.41 -26.86
N THR A 137 -3.46 19.49 -26.10
CA THR A 137 -2.24 19.85 -25.36
C THR A 137 -2.36 19.39 -23.93
N TYR A 138 -1.35 18.68 -23.44
CA TYR A 138 -1.22 18.24 -22.06
C TYR A 138 -0.32 19.20 -21.30
N TYR A 139 -0.59 19.37 -20.01
CA TYR A 139 0.07 20.33 -19.14
C TYR A 139 0.66 19.64 -17.92
N LYS A 140 1.78 20.18 -17.45
CA LYS A 140 2.43 19.81 -16.19
C LYS A 140 2.98 21.08 -15.53
N TYR A 141 2.87 21.15 -14.21
CA TYR A 141 3.36 22.25 -13.39
C TYR A 141 4.47 21.75 -12.46
N ASP A 142 5.71 22.07 -12.78
CA ASP A 142 6.86 21.66 -11.99
C ASP A 142 7.09 22.65 -10.84
N TYR A 143 7.21 22.13 -9.62
CA TYR A 143 7.62 22.87 -8.43
C TYR A 143 9.15 23.04 -8.44
N GLU A 144 9.63 24.29 -8.50
CA GLU A 144 11.05 24.59 -8.36
C GLU A 144 11.31 25.27 -7.00
N ALA A 145 12.36 24.80 -6.32
CA ALA A 145 12.88 25.38 -5.09
C ALA A 145 14.25 26.02 -5.29
N TYR A 146 14.58 27.00 -4.45
CA TYR A 146 15.94 27.48 -4.29
C TYR A 146 16.82 26.42 -3.58
N SER A 147 18.13 26.62 -3.58
CA SER A 147 19.09 25.69 -2.94
C SER A 147 18.89 25.50 -1.43
N ASN A 148 18.20 26.44 -0.77
CA ASN A 148 17.82 26.33 0.64
C ASN A 148 16.48 25.59 0.87
N GLY A 149 15.89 25.01 -0.17
CA GLY A 149 14.62 24.28 -0.12
C GLY A 149 13.36 25.14 -0.14
N SER A 150 13.48 26.48 -0.09
CA SER A 150 12.31 27.37 -0.18
C SER A 150 11.76 27.44 -1.60
N PHE A 151 10.44 27.59 -1.72
CA PHE A 151 9.75 27.71 -2.99
C PHE A 151 10.29 28.89 -3.82
N SER A 152 10.56 28.64 -5.10
CA SER A 152 10.99 29.64 -6.06
C SER A 152 9.87 30.01 -7.02
N ARG A 153 9.36 29.03 -7.77
CA ARG A 153 8.34 29.24 -8.80
C ARG A 153 7.69 27.93 -9.25
N PHE A 154 6.52 28.05 -9.87
CA PHE A 154 5.97 27.01 -10.72
C PHE A 154 6.34 27.25 -12.18
N VAL A 155 6.73 26.17 -12.84
CA VAL A 155 7.06 26.14 -14.27
C VAL A 155 6.04 25.30 -15.01
N GLU A 156 5.29 25.93 -15.92
CA GLU A 156 4.42 25.24 -16.87
C GLU A 156 5.26 24.61 -17.98
N LYS A 157 4.99 23.33 -18.21
CA LYS A 157 5.44 22.56 -19.35
C LYS A 157 4.25 21.99 -20.10
N THR A 158 4.42 21.81 -21.40
CA THR A 158 3.39 21.25 -22.28
C THR A 158 3.88 20.03 -23.03
N SER A 159 2.96 19.16 -23.42
CA SER A 159 3.20 17.96 -24.20
C SER A 159 2.09 17.77 -25.25
N SER A 160 2.43 17.18 -26.40
CA SER A 160 1.44 16.72 -27.40
C SER A 160 1.01 15.26 -27.20
N ASP A 161 1.81 14.46 -26.51
CA ASP A 161 1.55 13.02 -26.28
C ASP A 161 1.04 12.73 -24.85
N GLY A 162 1.24 13.66 -23.92
CA GLY A 162 0.90 13.55 -22.51
C GLY A 162 1.97 12.91 -21.63
N TYR A 163 3.12 12.55 -22.20
CA TYR A 163 4.24 11.87 -21.55
C TYR A 163 5.52 12.71 -21.58
N THR A 164 5.85 13.27 -22.75
CA THR A 164 7.09 14.00 -22.99
C THR A 164 6.84 15.50 -22.90
N TYR A 165 7.28 16.11 -21.80
CA TYR A 165 7.04 17.51 -21.51
C TYR A 165 8.22 18.40 -21.88
N THR A 166 7.92 19.54 -22.51
CA THR A 166 8.90 20.60 -22.81
C THR A 166 8.36 21.96 -22.39
N GLY A 167 9.24 22.94 -22.24
CA GLY A 167 8.90 24.29 -21.81
C GLY A 167 9.60 24.70 -20.52
N ASN A 168 9.57 26.00 -20.24
CA ASN A 168 10.13 26.61 -19.04
C ASN A 168 9.38 27.91 -18.71
N ARG A 169 8.07 27.94 -18.91
CA ARG A 169 7.30 29.14 -18.67
C ARG A 169 7.01 29.26 -17.18
N THR A 170 7.49 30.33 -16.56
CA THR A 170 7.11 30.65 -15.18
C THR A 170 5.66 31.15 -15.16
N VAL A 171 4.83 30.53 -14.32
CA VAL A 171 3.38 30.86 -14.22
C VAL A 171 2.96 31.33 -12.82
N LEU A 172 3.80 31.12 -11.80
CA LEU A 172 3.62 31.65 -10.46
C LEU A 172 4.98 31.72 -9.76
N THR A 173 5.24 32.80 -9.02
CA THR A 173 6.52 33.01 -8.32
C THR A 173 6.33 33.11 -6.82
N SER A 174 7.43 32.90 -6.09
CA SER A 174 7.52 33.12 -4.65
C SER A 174 7.14 34.55 -4.24
N THR A 175 7.36 35.55 -5.10
CA THR A 175 6.95 36.94 -4.84
C THR A 175 5.44 37.08 -4.67
N ILE A 176 4.65 36.27 -5.38
CA ILE A 176 3.18 36.28 -5.27
C ILE A 176 2.74 35.31 -4.18
N LEU A 177 3.14 34.03 -4.30
CA LEU A 177 2.63 32.97 -3.44
C LEU A 177 3.09 33.12 -1.99
N CYS A 178 4.33 33.58 -1.76
CA CYS A 178 4.83 33.83 -0.41
C CYS A 178 4.61 35.30 0.05
N ALA A 179 3.73 36.08 -0.60
CA ALA A 179 3.49 37.47 -0.20
C ALA A 179 2.75 37.56 1.14
N SER A 180 1.69 36.76 1.32
CA SER A 180 0.84 36.72 2.53
C SER A 180 1.62 36.35 3.79
N ALA A 181 2.68 35.60 3.58
CA ALA A 181 3.65 35.12 4.54
C ALA A 181 4.57 36.20 5.11
N ASN A 182 5.01 37.16 4.29
CA ASN A 182 6.15 38.04 4.59
C ASN A 182 7.44 37.25 4.98
N TYR A 183 7.61 36.05 4.39
CA TYR A 183 8.77 35.17 4.55
C TYR A 183 8.94 34.28 3.30
N SER A 184 10.06 33.57 3.16
CA SER A 184 10.22 32.49 2.17
C SER A 184 9.39 31.27 2.57
N CYS A 185 8.54 30.78 1.68
CA CYS A 185 7.60 29.70 1.96
C CYS A 185 8.03 28.36 1.34
N LYS A 186 7.33 27.28 1.67
CA LYS A 186 7.45 25.98 0.99
C LYS A 186 6.07 25.36 0.82
N LEU A 187 5.93 24.50 -0.19
CA LEU A 187 4.75 23.70 -0.40
C LEU A 187 5.09 22.21 -0.27
N GLU A 188 4.16 21.45 0.28
CA GLU A 188 4.20 19.98 0.31
C GLU A 188 2.88 19.42 -0.26
N ARG A 189 2.90 18.19 -0.80
CA ARG A 189 1.74 17.49 -1.39
C ARG A 189 0.92 18.33 -2.40
N GLN A 190 1.61 18.97 -3.35
CA GLN A 190 0.91 19.71 -4.41
C GLN A 190 0.13 18.73 -5.29
N GLN A 191 -1.14 19.01 -5.52
CA GLN A 191 -1.97 18.28 -6.47
C GLN A 191 -2.70 19.25 -7.39
N PHE A 192 -2.71 18.92 -8.68
CA PHE A 192 -3.43 19.65 -9.71
C PHE A 192 -4.52 18.74 -10.28
N LEU A 193 -5.76 19.21 -10.29
CA LEU A 193 -6.87 18.52 -10.96
C LEU A 193 -7.50 19.44 -12.01
N LYS A 194 -8.07 18.83 -13.05
CA LYS A 194 -8.85 19.55 -14.06
C LYS A 194 -10.31 19.63 -13.61
N HIS A 195 -10.82 20.84 -13.44
CA HIS A 195 -12.23 21.09 -13.17
C HIS A 195 -13.08 20.85 -14.44
N PRO A 196 -14.36 20.43 -14.34
CA PRO A 196 -15.22 20.18 -15.49
C PRO A 196 -15.39 21.35 -16.47
N ASP A 197 -15.25 22.59 -16.02
CA ASP A 197 -15.27 23.79 -16.88
C ASP A 197 -13.95 24.00 -17.68
N GLY A 198 -12.93 23.19 -17.43
CA GLY A 198 -11.63 23.22 -18.08
C GLY A 198 -10.54 24.00 -17.36
N GLN A 199 -10.81 24.65 -16.22
CA GLN A 199 -9.75 25.23 -15.38
C GLN A 199 -8.89 24.12 -14.75
N PHE A 200 -7.64 24.43 -14.46
CA PHE A 200 -6.75 23.61 -13.64
C PHE A 200 -6.64 24.21 -12.26
N ILE A 201 -6.92 23.41 -11.23
CA ILE A 201 -6.97 23.85 -9.83
C ILE A 201 -5.86 23.16 -9.06
N MET A 202 -5.09 23.94 -8.32
CA MET A 202 -4.03 23.46 -7.42
C MET A 202 -4.46 23.61 -5.98
N TRP A 203 -4.24 22.56 -5.20
CA TRP A 203 -4.18 22.66 -3.74
C TRP A 203 -2.85 22.09 -3.23
N ALA A 204 -2.33 22.66 -2.15
CA ALA A 204 -1.09 22.23 -1.52
C ALA A 204 -1.05 22.58 -0.03
N HIS A 205 -0.27 21.84 0.75
CA HIS A 205 0.10 22.23 2.11
C HIS A 205 1.11 23.38 2.04
N PHE A 206 0.93 24.42 2.85
CA PHE A 206 1.68 25.66 2.84
C PHE A 206 2.29 25.97 4.21
N GLU A 207 3.59 26.26 4.21
CA GLU A 207 4.36 26.59 5.42
C GLU A 207 5.41 27.68 5.18
N ARG A 208 5.98 28.15 6.28
CA ARG A 208 7.29 28.82 6.27
C ARG A 208 8.36 27.86 5.79
N SER A 209 9.34 28.33 5.03
CA SER A 209 10.44 27.45 4.61
C SER A 209 11.30 26.97 5.79
N GLN A 210 11.25 27.68 6.92
CA GLN A 210 12.07 27.42 8.11
C GLN A 210 11.38 26.57 9.19
N ASP A 211 10.05 26.39 9.15
CA ASP A 211 9.30 25.69 10.20
C ASP A 211 7.90 25.25 9.70
N TYR A 212 7.13 24.58 10.57
CA TYR A 212 5.77 24.09 10.30
C TYR A 212 4.71 24.79 11.16
N ALA A 213 4.91 26.07 11.51
CA ALA A 213 4.05 26.74 12.48
C ALA A 213 2.68 27.16 11.96
N LEU A 214 2.43 27.08 10.64
CA LEU A 214 1.22 27.66 10.06
C LEU A 214 0.13 26.63 9.84
N GLY A 215 0.47 25.45 9.31
CA GLY A 215 -0.52 24.45 8.91
C GLY A 215 -1.60 25.06 8.02
N GLN A 216 -1.21 25.68 6.91
CA GLN A 216 -2.15 26.29 5.98
C GLN A 216 -2.26 25.47 4.71
N VAL A 217 -3.32 25.69 3.94
CA VAL A 217 -3.40 25.30 2.54
C VAL A 217 -3.04 26.48 1.65
N ALA A 218 -2.59 26.22 0.43
CA ALA A 218 -2.46 27.18 -0.66
C ALA A 218 -3.33 26.74 -1.84
N VAL A 219 -4.08 27.68 -2.41
CA VAL A 219 -4.98 27.44 -3.55
C VAL A 219 -4.60 28.35 -4.70
N ALA A 220 -4.55 27.77 -5.90
CA ALA A 220 -4.39 28.53 -7.13
C ALA A 220 -5.18 27.89 -8.27
N HIS A 221 -5.53 28.68 -9.29
CA HIS A 221 -6.16 28.16 -10.50
C HIS A 221 -5.57 28.79 -11.76
N ALA A 222 -5.69 28.09 -12.88
CA ALA A 222 -5.32 28.61 -14.19
C ALA A 222 -6.30 28.13 -15.26
N SER A 223 -6.55 29.00 -16.24
CA SER A 223 -7.00 28.53 -17.54
C SER A 223 -5.83 27.80 -18.23
N PRO A 224 -6.07 26.80 -19.09
CA PRO A 224 -4.99 26.09 -19.77
C PRO A 224 -4.07 27.05 -20.57
N GLY A 225 -2.78 27.05 -20.25
CA GLY A 225 -1.81 27.99 -20.83
C GLY A 225 -1.92 29.43 -20.28
N GLY A 226 -2.63 29.64 -19.17
CA GLY A 226 -2.70 30.91 -18.44
C GLY A 226 -1.61 31.05 -17.39
N GLU A 227 -1.59 32.20 -16.70
CA GLU A 227 -0.85 32.33 -15.44
C GLU A 227 -1.63 31.61 -14.32
N LEU A 228 -0.92 31.10 -13.31
CA LEU A 228 -1.55 30.57 -12.10
C LEU A 228 -1.96 31.73 -11.19
N ILE A 229 -3.27 31.91 -11.06
CA ILE A 229 -3.89 32.90 -10.19
C ILE A 229 -3.91 32.33 -8.78
N PHE A 230 -3.17 32.95 -7.86
CA PHE A 230 -3.12 32.55 -6.46
C PHE A 230 -4.33 33.09 -5.70
N ASP A 231 -5.22 32.21 -5.24
CA ASP A 231 -6.45 32.56 -4.52
C ASP A 231 -6.19 32.84 -3.04
N GLY A 232 -5.13 32.24 -2.48
CA GLY A 232 -4.63 32.55 -1.14
C GLY A 232 -4.08 31.36 -0.38
N ALA A 233 -3.59 31.65 0.82
CA ALA A 233 -3.21 30.65 1.81
C ALA A 233 -3.89 30.92 3.16
N PHE A 234 -4.48 29.90 3.75
CA PHE A 234 -5.31 30.01 4.96
C PHE A 234 -5.45 28.68 5.70
N GLN A 235 -5.95 28.73 6.93
CA GLN A 235 -6.38 27.55 7.70
C GLN A 235 -7.85 27.24 7.37
N PRO A 236 -8.19 26.08 6.76
CA PRO A 236 -9.57 25.69 6.47
C PRO A 236 -10.49 25.83 7.69
N LEU A 237 -11.42 26.78 7.65
CA LEU A 237 -12.36 27.06 8.74
C LEU A 237 -11.68 27.27 10.12
N GLY A 238 -10.42 27.72 10.14
CA GLY A 238 -9.64 27.93 11.36
C GLY A 238 -8.95 26.68 11.91
N HIS A 239 -8.99 25.56 11.21
CA HIS A 239 -8.20 24.36 11.51
C HIS A 239 -6.85 24.40 10.80
N ASP A 240 -5.79 23.95 11.47
CA ASP A 240 -4.54 23.66 10.80
C ASP A 240 -4.71 22.53 9.78
N SER A 241 -3.94 22.58 8.70
CA SER A 241 -3.95 21.64 7.60
C SER A 241 -2.49 21.33 7.23
N ARG A 242 -2.09 20.07 7.42
CA ARG A 242 -0.74 19.56 7.15
C ARG A 242 -0.78 18.66 5.92
N ASP A 243 -0.29 17.43 6.05
CA ASP A 243 -0.43 16.40 5.02
C ASP A 243 -1.87 16.32 4.51
N MET A 244 -2.03 16.46 3.20
CA MET A 244 -3.32 16.60 2.54
C MET A 244 -3.39 15.89 1.20
N THR A 245 -4.63 15.63 0.75
CA THR A 245 -4.97 15.28 -0.62
C THR A 245 -6.19 16.05 -1.10
N PHE A 246 -6.21 16.35 -2.39
CA PHE A 246 -7.29 16.98 -3.14
C PHE A 246 -7.89 15.95 -4.09
N PHE A 247 -9.17 15.65 -3.90
CA PHE A 247 -9.88 14.59 -4.62
C PHE A 247 -11.17 15.13 -5.23
N ALA A 248 -11.53 14.67 -6.43
CA ALA A 248 -12.75 15.06 -7.13
C ALA A 248 -13.50 13.84 -7.71
N ASP A 249 -14.82 13.95 -7.76
CA ASP A 249 -15.72 12.95 -8.34
C ASP A 249 -16.85 13.68 -9.07
N GLY A 250 -16.72 13.81 -10.40
CA GLY A 250 -17.66 14.57 -11.22
C GLY A 250 -17.53 16.09 -11.01
N GLU A 251 -18.60 16.74 -10.56
CA GLU A 251 -18.61 18.18 -10.24
C GLU A 251 -18.24 18.48 -8.79
N ASP A 252 -18.20 17.45 -7.93
CA ASP A 252 -17.90 17.59 -6.51
C ASP A 252 -16.41 17.38 -6.25
N ALA A 253 -15.87 18.11 -5.27
CA ALA A 253 -14.51 17.91 -4.82
C ALA A 253 -14.34 18.14 -3.32
N TRP A 254 -13.30 17.53 -2.78
CA TRP A 254 -12.99 17.52 -1.37
C TRP A 254 -11.51 17.75 -1.12
N LEU A 255 -11.24 18.41 0.00
CA LEU A 255 -9.92 18.51 0.59
C LEU A 255 -9.91 17.61 1.83
N ILE A 256 -8.93 16.72 1.91
CA ILE A 256 -8.71 15.84 3.06
C ILE A 256 -7.38 16.23 3.66
N SER A 257 -7.32 16.55 4.94
CA SER A 257 -6.06 16.95 5.57
C SER A 257 -5.93 16.52 7.03
N SER A 258 -4.67 16.31 7.42
CA SER A 258 -4.26 16.08 8.81
C SER A 258 -4.33 17.42 9.56
N THR A 259 -4.95 17.39 10.73
CA THR A 259 -5.31 18.57 11.53
C THR A 259 -5.00 18.32 13.00
N ASN A 260 -5.15 19.36 13.84
CA ASN A 260 -4.84 19.32 15.26
C ASN A 260 -3.41 18.80 15.52
N THR A 261 -2.44 19.34 14.78
CA THR A 261 -1.02 18.91 14.80
C THR A 261 -0.86 17.42 14.50
N ASN A 262 -1.41 16.97 13.36
CA ASN A 262 -1.42 15.57 12.89
C ASN A 262 -2.14 14.59 13.85
N THR A 263 -3.00 15.06 14.75
CA THR A 263 -3.74 14.19 15.69
C THR A 263 -5.02 13.66 15.10
N ASP A 264 -5.72 14.49 14.31
CA ASP A 264 -7.04 14.23 13.72
C ASP A 264 -7.00 14.42 12.20
N MET A 265 -8.02 13.96 11.48
CA MET A 265 -8.13 14.16 10.04
C MET A 265 -9.50 14.72 9.65
N ASN A 266 -9.51 15.83 8.92
CA ASN A 266 -10.73 16.49 8.47
C ASN A 266 -10.95 16.28 6.98
N ILE A 267 -12.21 16.12 6.58
CA ILE A 267 -12.67 16.10 5.20
C ILE A 267 -13.56 17.32 4.99
N TYR A 268 -13.16 18.20 4.08
CA TYR A 268 -13.90 19.39 3.70
C TYR A 268 -14.48 19.20 2.29
N SER A 269 -15.72 19.62 2.06
CA SER A 269 -16.18 19.85 0.70
C SER A 269 -15.64 21.19 0.19
N LEU A 270 -15.52 21.30 -1.12
CA LEU A 270 -15.13 22.54 -1.78
C LEU A 270 -16.33 23.19 -2.46
N THR A 271 -16.24 24.50 -2.63
CA THR A 271 -17.19 25.28 -3.44
C THR A 271 -17.25 24.75 -4.87
N LYS A 272 -18.31 25.09 -5.62
CA LYS A 272 -18.52 24.60 -6.99
C LYS A 272 -17.34 24.81 -7.94
N ASN A 273 -16.55 25.88 -7.76
CA ASN A 273 -15.39 26.15 -8.62
C ASN A 273 -14.10 25.48 -8.11
N TRP A 274 -14.18 24.74 -7.00
CA TRP A 274 -13.08 24.07 -6.28
C TRP A 274 -11.97 24.99 -5.76
N THR A 275 -12.15 26.31 -5.75
CA THR A 275 -11.13 27.29 -5.33
C THR A 275 -11.25 27.76 -3.87
N ALA A 276 -12.24 27.24 -3.13
CA ALA A 276 -12.43 27.55 -1.71
C ALA A 276 -13.10 26.39 -0.98
N VAL A 277 -12.85 26.27 0.32
CA VAL A 277 -13.56 25.36 1.23
C VAL A 277 -15.00 25.85 1.41
N ASP A 278 -15.97 24.94 1.35
CA ASP A 278 -17.38 25.22 1.59
C ASP A 278 -17.77 24.83 3.03
N GLU A 279 -17.68 23.54 3.36
CA GLU A 279 -18.00 23.03 4.71
C GLU A 279 -17.03 21.92 5.17
N LEU A 280 -16.84 21.83 6.49
CA LEU A 280 -16.25 20.64 7.11
C LEU A 280 -17.33 19.56 7.20
N ILE A 281 -17.25 18.53 6.36
CA ILE A 281 -18.28 17.50 6.27
C ILE A 281 -18.14 16.41 7.32
N VAL A 282 -16.91 15.99 7.62
CA VAL A 282 -16.65 14.96 8.64
C VAL A 282 -15.20 15.02 9.14
N GLN A 283 -15.03 14.66 10.41
CA GLN A 283 -13.71 14.38 11.00
C GLN A 283 -13.56 12.88 11.24
N VAL A 284 -12.53 12.30 10.65
CA VAL A 284 -12.17 10.87 10.70
C VAL A 284 -10.85 10.68 11.44
N ASN A 285 -10.48 9.44 11.77
CA ASN A 285 -9.19 9.11 12.40
C ASN A 285 -8.88 9.97 13.65
N LYS A 286 -9.90 10.23 14.48
CA LYS A 286 -9.77 11.09 15.67
C LYS A 286 -8.76 10.53 16.66
N ALA A 287 -7.80 11.35 17.06
CA ALA A 287 -6.68 10.99 17.94
C ALA A 287 -5.90 9.73 17.49
N ALA A 288 -5.98 9.39 16.20
CA ALA A 288 -5.32 8.20 15.64
C ALA A 288 -3.94 8.50 15.07
N TYR A 289 -3.54 9.79 15.04
CA TYR A 289 -2.24 10.23 14.55
C TYR A 289 -1.95 9.73 13.13
N ARG A 290 -2.90 9.93 12.21
CA ARG A 290 -2.79 9.51 10.81
C ARG A 290 -2.39 10.69 9.92
N GLU A 291 -1.54 10.43 8.94
CA GLU A 291 -1.05 11.41 7.95
C GLU A 291 -1.02 10.81 6.54
N ALA A 292 -0.45 11.53 5.58
CA ALA A 292 -0.34 11.12 4.18
C ALA A 292 -1.65 10.57 3.57
N PRO A 293 -2.77 11.34 3.62
CA PRO A 293 -4.04 10.84 3.13
C PRO A 293 -4.02 10.66 1.61
N ALA A 294 -4.60 9.56 1.12
CA ALA A 294 -4.85 9.32 -0.30
C ALA A 294 -6.25 8.75 -0.49
N VAL A 295 -7.02 9.30 -1.43
CA VAL A 295 -8.40 8.89 -1.69
C VAL A 295 -8.56 8.31 -3.08
N VAL A 296 -9.33 7.22 -3.17
CA VAL A 296 -9.79 6.64 -4.44
C VAL A 296 -11.22 6.14 -4.29
N LYS A 297 -11.99 6.18 -5.37
CA LYS A 297 -13.33 5.60 -5.42
C LYS A 297 -13.33 4.35 -6.31
N GLN A 298 -13.65 3.20 -5.73
CA GLN A 298 -13.73 1.93 -6.44
C GLN A 298 -14.96 1.13 -6.01
N ASN A 299 -15.67 0.51 -6.95
CA ASN A 299 -16.84 -0.35 -6.66
C ASN A 299 -17.92 0.36 -5.80
N GLY A 300 -18.06 1.67 -5.98
CA GLY A 300 -18.98 2.52 -5.21
C GLY A 300 -18.57 2.76 -3.75
N TRP A 301 -17.32 2.52 -3.38
CA TRP A 301 -16.72 2.85 -2.09
C TRP A 301 -15.63 3.89 -2.28
N PHE A 302 -15.56 4.86 -1.38
CA PHE A 302 -14.39 5.70 -1.18
C PHE A 302 -13.47 5.00 -0.18
N TYR A 303 -12.20 4.91 -0.52
CA TYR A 303 -11.13 4.42 0.34
C TYR A 303 -10.22 5.58 0.68
N LEU A 304 -9.93 5.76 1.96
CA LEU A 304 -8.96 6.74 2.46
C LEU A 304 -7.79 5.99 3.09
N PHE A 305 -6.68 5.92 2.37
CA PHE A 305 -5.41 5.37 2.83
C PHE A 305 -4.63 6.41 3.60
N THR A 306 -3.92 5.99 4.64
CA THR A 306 -3.09 6.86 5.49
C THR A 306 -1.88 6.11 6.01
N SER A 307 -0.83 6.85 6.36
CA SER A 307 0.25 6.37 7.23
C SER A 307 0.05 6.85 8.66
N ARG A 308 0.85 6.34 9.60
CA ARG A 308 0.95 6.96 10.93
C ARG A 308 1.87 8.18 10.85
N ALA A 309 1.62 9.18 11.71
CA ALA A 309 2.52 10.28 12.00
C ALA A 309 3.83 9.78 12.63
N ALA A 310 4.81 9.47 11.78
CA ALA A 310 6.10 8.89 12.17
C ALA A 310 7.30 9.62 11.52
N GLY A 311 7.07 10.78 10.91
CA GLY A 311 8.09 11.53 10.19
C GLY A 311 8.53 10.79 8.94
N TRP A 312 9.84 10.70 8.69
CA TRP A 312 10.38 10.06 7.48
C TRP A 312 10.43 8.54 7.55
N LEU A 313 10.34 7.97 8.75
CA LEU A 313 10.43 6.52 8.96
C LEU A 313 9.11 5.84 8.56
N PRO A 314 9.19 4.61 8.04
CA PRO A 314 8.00 3.85 7.66
C PRO A 314 7.11 3.51 8.86
N SER A 315 5.84 3.25 8.62
CA SER A 315 4.88 2.84 9.65
C SER A 315 3.79 1.91 9.10
N GLN A 316 2.97 1.33 9.98
CA GLN A 316 1.81 0.52 9.61
C GLN A 316 0.78 1.40 8.87
N PRO A 317 0.55 1.14 7.57
CA PRO A 317 -0.45 1.85 6.80
C PRO A 317 -1.83 1.27 7.14
N GLN A 318 -2.84 2.13 7.01
CA GLN A 318 -4.24 1.81 7.29
C GLN A 318 -5.13 2.45 6.24
N PHE A 319 -6.30 1.85 6.02
CA PHE A 319 -7.38 2.52 5.31
C PHE A 319 -8.68 2.49 6.11
N ILE A 320 -9.56 3.43 5.80
CA ILE A 320 -10.99 3.39 6.13
C ILE A 320 -11.79 3.49 4.84
N ALA A 321 -13.01 2.95 4.82
CA ALA A 321 -13.88 2.99 3.65
C ALA A 321 -15.29 3.50 3.97
N ALA A 322 -15.91 4.19 3.02
CA ALA A 322 -17.29 4.69 3.12
C ALA A 322 -18.00 4.69 1.75
N ARG A 323 -19.34 4.65 1.75
CA ARG A 323 -20.14 4.83 0.51
C ARG A 323 -20.33 6.30 0.12
N SER A 324 -19.95 7.24 0.99
CA SER A 324 -20.02 8.68 0.79
C SER A 324 -18.84 9.35 1.52
N MET A 325 -18.31 10.45 0.99
CA MET A 325 -17.26 11.23 1.65
C MET A 325 -17.70 11.80 3.01
N ALA A 326 -19.00 12.03 3.20
CA ALA A 326 -19.58 12.43 4.49
C ALA A 326 -19.73 11.27 5.49
N GLY A 327 -19.44 10.03 5.05
CA GLY A 327 -19.55 8.83 5.85
C GLY A 327 -20.95 8.17 5.82
N PRO A 328 -21.24 7.28 6.79
CA PRO A 328 -20.34 6.86 7.86
C PRO A 328 -19.11 6.12 7.31
N TRP A 329 -17.94 6.41 7.87
CA TRP A 329 -16.69 5.71 7.58
C TRP A 329 -16.56 4.48 8.48
N GLY A 330 -16.08 3.37 7.92
CA GLY A 330 -15.82 2.12 8.62
C GLY A 330 -14.65 2.18 9.59
N ALA A 331 -14.39 1.07 10.29
CA ALA A 331 -13.23 0.93 11.15
C ALA A 331 -11.93 0.95 10.32
N ALA A 332 -10.83 1.37 10.95
CA ALA A 332 -9.51 1.30 10.34
C ALA A 332 -9.10 -0.17 10.14
N VAL A 333 -8.55 -0.45 8.96
CA VAL A 333 -8.05 -1.77 8.58
C VAL A 333 -6.57 -1.61 8.22
N ASP A 334 -5.72 -2.42 8.86
CA ASP A 334 -4.31 -2.52 8.51
C ASP A 334 -4.15 -3.14 7.11
N ILE A 335 -3.14 -2.73 6.36
CA ILE A 335 -2.93 -3.15 4.96
C ILE A 335 -1.45 -3.30 4.64
N GLY A 336 -1.09 -4.12 3.66
CA GLY A 336 0.30 -4.31 3.24
C GLY A 336 1.12 -5.05 4.29
N ASN A 337 2.16 -4.40 4.83
CA ASN A 337 2.86 -4.89 6.02
C ASN A 337 3.00 -3.81 7.09
N THR A 338 3.56 -4.16 8.25
CA THR A 338 3.79 -3.28 9.41
C THR A 338 4.64 -2.03 9.16
N ALA A 339 5.25 -1.90 7.99
CA ALA A 339 6.15 -0.81 7.63
C ALA A 339 5.87 -0.24 6.22
N THR A 340 4.70 -0.49 5.63
CA THR A 340 4.41 -0.12 4.22
C THR A 340 5.56 -0.52 3.27
N PHE A 341 6.15 -1.70 3.48
CA PHE A 341 7.33 -2.19 2.75
C PHE A 341 8.54 -1.23 2.77
N SER A 342 8.79 -0.62 3.95
CA SER A 342 9.82 0.41 4.17
C SER A 342 9.54 1.72 3.42
N SER A 343 8.27 2.11 3.38
CA SER A 343 7.81 3.38 2.79
C SER A 343 6.70 4.02 3.63
N GLN A 344 6.09 5.09 3.10
CA GLN A 344 4.95 5.81 3.64
C GLN A 344 3.85 5.82 2.58
N SER A 345 2.57 5.82 2.96
CA SER A 345 1.49 6.06 2.00
C SER A 345 1.76 7.34 1.18
N GLY A 346 1.52 7.30 -0.12
CA GLY A 346 1.74 8.42 -1.03
C GLY A 346 0.48 8.74 -1.81
N VAL A 347 0.47 8.54 -3.13
CA VAL A 347 -0.68 8.81 -4.00
C VAL A 347 -1.26 7.51 -4.57
N VAL A 348 -2.59 7.49 -4.81
CA VAL A 348 -3.24 6.40 -5.53
C VAL A 348 -3.48 6.82 -6.97
N GLU A 349 -2.90 6.07 -7.90
CA GLU A 349 -3.09 6.26 -9.34
C GLU A 349 -4.12 5.25 -9.86
N SER A 350 -5.08 5.72 -10.66
CA SER A 350 -6.12 4.89 -11.26
C SER A 350 -5.93 4.77 -12.77
N LEU A 351 -6.11 3.57 -13.30
CA LEU A 351 -5.92 3.25 -14.71
C LEU A 351 -7.25 3.07 -15.44
N PRO A 352 -7.31 3.28 -16.77
CA PRO A 352 -8.53 3.08 -17.55
C PRO A 352 -9.12 1.66 -17.47
N SER A 353 -8.29 0.66 -17.16
CA SER A 353 -8.69 -0.72 -16.85
C SER A 353 -9.51 -0.89 -15.56
N GLY A 354 -9.76 0.20 -14.81
CA GLY A 354 -10.46 0.17 -13.53
C GLY A 354 -9.64 -0.41 -12.37
N GLN A 355 -8.33 -0.59 -12.55
CA GLN A 355 -7.40 -0.94 -11.48
C GLN A 355 -6.66 0.30 -10.97
N SER A 356 -6.11 0.20 -9.76
CA SER A 356 -5.30 1.27 -9.17
C SER A 356 -4.02 0.70 -8.55
N PHE A 357 -3.03 1.56 -8.34
CA PHE A 357 -1.84 1.24 -7.56
C PHE A 357 -1.43 2.42 -6.67
N MET A 358 -0.90 2.12 -5.49
CA MET A 358 -0.32 3.11 -4.59
C MET A 358 1.11 3.38 -5.05
N LEU A 359 1.47 4.65 -5.20
CA LEU A 359 2.85 5.12 -5.24
C LEU A 359 3.22 5.56 -3.84
N ALA A 360 3.84 4.67 -3.07
CA ALA A 360 4.20 4.88 -1.67
C ALA A 360 5.59 5.52 -1.55
N ASP A 361 5.71 6.62 -0.82
CA ASP A 361 6.94 7.41 -0.72
C ASP A 361 7.95 6.77 0.24
N ARG A 362 9.15 6.50 -0.24
CA ARG A 362 10.28 6.02 0.55
C ARG A 362 11.29 7.14 0.75
N TRP A 363 11.25 7.76 1.92
CA TRP A 363 12.05 8.91 2.31
C TRP A 363 13.45 8.54 2.86
N SER A 364 14.11 7.55 2.28
CA SER A 364 15.34 7.00 2.88
C SER A 364 16.51 7.97 2.97
N ALA A 365 16.56 9.00 2.12
CA ALA A 365 17.59 10.04 2.22
C ALA A 365 17.33 11.00 3.40
N ASN A 366 16.12 11.00 3.96
CA ASN A 366 15.70 11.84 5.08
C ASN A 366 15.65 11.08 6.42
N TRP A 367 15.89 9.77 6.43
CA TRP A 367 15.99 9.02 7.68
C TRP A 367 17.13 9.53 8.55
N PRO A 368 17.04 9.39 9.90
CA PRO A 368 18.09 9.88 10.80
C PRO A 368 19.47 9.28 10.48
N ILE A 369 19.49 7.98 10.18
CA ILE A 369 20.60 7.33 9.47
C ILE A 369 20.20 7.24 8.00
N ALA A 370 20.81 8.10 7.18
CA ALA A 370 20.46 8.22 5.78
C ALA A 370 20.77 6.92 5.02
N GLY A 371 19.78 6.44 4.27
CA GLY A 371 19.91 5.33 3.34
C GLY A 371 20.09 5.79 1.90
N GLY A 372 19.41 5.11 0.98
CA GLY A 372 19.44 5.44 -0.45
C GLY A 372 18.68 6.73 -0.79
N PRO A 373 18.70 7.14 -2.08
CA PRO A 373 17.89 8.28 -2.54
C PRO A 373 16.40 8.03 -2.28
N ASN A 374 15.65 9.11 -2.06
CA ASN A 374 14.21 9.02 -1.98
C ASN A 374 13.65 8.47 -3.30
N ARG A 375 12.64 7.61 -3.19
CA ARG A 375 11.94 7.03 -4.33
C ARG A 375 10.51 6.69 -3.94
N GLN A 376 9.73 6.19 -4.88
CA GLN A 376 8.43 5.59 -4.60
C GLN A 376 8.47 4.07 -4.78
N LEU A 377 7.45 3.41 -4.24
CA LEU A 377 7.14 2.00 -4.51
C LEU A 377 5.75 1.95 -5.17
N ALA A 378 5.63 1.26 -6.31
CA ALA A 378 4.35 0.94 -6.92
C ALA A 378 3.77 -0.33 -6.26
N LEU A 379 2.63 -0.20 -5.59
CA LEU A 379 1.93 -1.29 -4.91
C LEU A 379 0.53 -1.45 -5.53
N PRO A 380 0.35 -2.41 -6.46
CA PRO A 380 -0.93 -2.68 -7.08
C PRO A 380 -2.02 -2.97 -6.03
N ILE A 381 -3.15 -2.26 -6.09
CA ILE A 381 -4.25 -2.37 -5.13
C ILE A 381 -5.35 -3.27 -5.69
N SER A 382 -5.81 -4.19 -4.87
CA SER A 382 -7.01 -5.00 -5.09
C SER A 382 -8.12 -4.50 -4.17
N PHE A 383 -9.35 -4.44 -4.70
CA PHE A 383 -10.52 -3.97 -3.97
C PHE A 383 -11.60 -5.04 -3.95
N SER A 384 -12.29 -5.18 -2.83
CA SER A 384 -13.51 -5.99 -2.73
C SER A 384 -14.67 -5.33 -3.48
N GLY A 385 -15.57 -6.15 -4.02
CA GLY A 385 -16.83 -5.69 -4.62
C GLY A 385 -17.94 -5.41 -3.61
N ALA A 386 -17.93 -6.05 -2.44
CA ALA A 386 -19.09 -6.08 -1.54
C ALA A 386 -18.97 -5.11 -0.35
N GLU A 387 -17.78 -4.93 0.22
CA GLU A 387 -17.65 -4.49 1.62
C GLU A 387 -16.54 -3.44 1.89
N GLY A 388 -15.98 -2.81 0.86
CA GLY A 388 -15.05 -1.70 1.09
C GLY A 388 -13.69 -2.15 1.65
N PHE A 389 -13.24 -3.37 1.31
CA PHE A 389 -11.92 -3.88 1.68
C PHE A 389 -10.90 -3.67 0.56
N ALA A 390 -9.65 -3.39 0.92
CA ALA A 390 -8.54 -3.26 -0.01
C ALA A 390 -7.32 -4.04 0.49
N ALA A 391 -6.51 -4.53 -0.44
CA ALA A 391 -5.21 -5.12 -0.17
C ALA A 391 -4.21 -4.72 -1.24
N TYR A 392 -2.95 -4.51 -0.86
CA TYR A 392 -1.83 -4.34 -1.79
C TYR A 392 -0.63 -5.10 -1.28
N HIS A 393 0.27 -5.48 -2.19
CA HIS A 393 1.43 -6.31 -1.91
C HIS A 393 2.68 -5.76 -2.59
N PHE A 394 3.84 -6.09 -2.04
CA PHE A 394 5.11 -5.79 -2.67
C PHE A 394 5.42 -6.79 -3.79
N TYR A 395 5.88 -6.27 -4.92
CA TYR A 395 6.54 -7.04 -5.96
C TYR A 395 7.83 -6.30 -6.34
N PRO A 396 8.96 -6.98 -6.57
CA PRO A 396 10.18 -6.30 -7.00
C PRO A 396 9.99 -5.55 -8.32
N THR A 397 9.11 -6.06 -9.18
CA THR A 397 8.77 -5.44 -10.47
C THR A 397 7.24 -5.37 -10.60
N VAL A 398 6.74 -4.23 -11.08
CA VAL A 398 5.33 -4.02 -11.43
C VAL A 398 5.25 -3.64 -12.90
N LYS A 399 4.30 -4.22 -13.63
CA LYS A 399 3.96 -3.84 -14.99
C LYS A 399 2.63 -3.12 -14.99
N TYR A 400 2.56 -1.98 -15.69
CA TYR A 400 1.35 -1.17 -15.76
C TYR A 400 1.20 -0.48 -17.11
N SER A 401 -0.02 -0.13 -17.49
CA SER A 401 -0.33 0.59 -18.72
C SER A 401 -1.58 1.44 -18.54
N ASP A 402 -1.45 2.73 -18.86
CA ASP A 402 -2.57 3.66 -18.97
C ASP A 402 -3.21 3.66 -20.38
N GLN A 403 -2.74 2.78 -21.27
CA GLN A 403 -3.33 2.54 -22.59
C GLN A 403 -4.23 1.30 -22.62
N VAL A 404 -4.10 0.41 -21.62
CA VAL A 404 -4.96 -0.78 -21.47
C VAL A 404 -6.26 -0.39 -20.79
N SER A 405 -7.38 -0.67 -21.45
CA SER A 405 -8.73 -0.35 -20.97
C SER A 405 -9.54 -1.60 -20.59
N GLU A 406 -9.04 -2.77 -20.96
CA GLU A 406 -9.59 -4.06 -20.60
C GLU A 406 -9.58 -4.21 -19.08
N ALA A 407 -10.77 -4.45 -18.52
CA ALA A 407 -10.97 -4.48 -17.08
C ALA A 407 -10.04 -5.50 -16.39
N GLY A 408 -9.32 -5.06 -15.36
CA GLY A 408 -8.43 -5.93 -14.58
C GLY A 408 -7.10 -6.29 -15.25
N GLN A 409 -6.74 -5.65 -16.36
CA GLN A 409 -5.50 -5.95 -17.09
C GLN A 409 -4.45 -4.83 -17.07
N GLY A 410 -4.78 -3.61 -16.61
CA GLY A 410 -3.87 -2.47 -16.72
C GLY A 410 -2.69 -2.46 -15.73
N VAL A 411 -2.71 -3.22 -14.63
CA VAL A 411 -1.56 -3.34 -13.72
C VAL A 411 -1.47 -4.70 -13.04
N PHE A 412 -0.25 -5.23 -12.93
CA PHE A 412 0.04 -6.48 -12.22
C PHE A 412 1.48 -6.55 -11.72
N GLY A 413 1.69 -7.31 -10.63
CA GLY A 413 3.01 -7.60 -10.09
C GLY A 413 3.74 -8.71 -10.86
N VAL A 414 5.07 -8.68 -10.84
CA VAL A 414 5.93 -9.77 -11.32
C VAL A 414 6.65 -10.38 -10.11
N GLN A 415 6.30 -11.62 -9.77
CA GLN A 415 6.83 -12.36 -8.64
C GLN A 415 7.96 -13.31 -9.09
N GLU A 416 9.09 -13.29 -8.39
CA GLU A 416 10.26 -14.10 -8.75
C GLU A 416 10.15 -15.54 -8.21
N GLY A 417 9.14 -16.28 -8.63
CA GLY A 417 8.89 -17.66 -8.23
C GLY A 417 7.68 -17.84 -7.31
N LYS A 418 7.41 -19.08 -6.93
CA LYS A 418 6.33 -19.44 -6.00
C LYS A 418 6.80 -19.21 -4.56
N ILE A 419 5.87 -18.92 -3.65
CA ILE A 419 6.16 -18.84 -2.22
C ILE A 419 6.46 -20.25 -1.72
N LEU A 420 7.61 -20.41 -1.08
CA LEU A 420 8.11 -21.69 -0.54
C LEU A 420 8.04 -21.77 0.98
N SER A 421 7.98 -20.64 1.69
CA SER A 421 8.14 -20.60 3.15
C SER A 421 6.85 -20.56 3.95
N VAL A 422 5.75 -20.02 3.41
CA VAL A 422 4.52 -19.79 4.19
C VAL A 422 3.94 -21.10 4.70
N GLY A 423 3.69 -21.16 6.01
CA GLY A 423 3.14 -22.33 6.71
C GLY A 423 4.13 -23.49 6.89
N GLN A 424 5.38 -23.36 6.43
CA GLN A 424 6.38 -24.41 6.57
C GLN A 424 6.94 -24.50 8.00
N PRO A 425 7.47 -25.68 8.41
CA PRO A 425 8.13 -25.83 9.69
C PRO A 425 9.32 -24.88 9.83
N SER A 426 9.42 -24.22 10.99
CA SER A 426 10.50 -23.28 11.31
C SER A 426 11.18 -23.61 12.65
N SER A 427 12.47 -23.27 12.77
CA SER A 427 13.32 -23.51 13.95
C SER A 427 14.32 -22.38 14.16
N SER A 428 14.81 -22.19 15.39
CA SER A 428 15.78 -21.15 15.73
C SER A 428 16.73 -21.63 16.83
N ASN A 429 17.95 -21.06 16.89
CA ASN A 429 18.83 -21.23 18.05
C ASN A 429 18.44 -20.36 19.25
N ALA A 430 17.52 -19.43 19.09
CA ALA A 430 17.15 -18.44 20.10
C ALA A 430 15.71 -18.66 20.58
N GLY A 431 15.35 -19.92 20.85
CA GLY A 431 14.02 -20.32 21.31
C GLY A 431 13.03 -20.61 20.18
N SER A 432 11.85 -21.12 20.54
CA SER A 432 10.81 -21.57 19.60
C SER A 432 9.42 -21.02 19.90
N ALA A 433 9.30 -20.14 20.89
CA ALA A 433 8.02 -19.52 21.23
C ALA A 433 7.53 -18.67 20.05
N ASN A 434 6.31 -18.94 19.58
CA ASN A 434 5.67 -18.25 18.44
C ASN A 434 6.49 -18.28 17.13
N ILE A 435 7.36 -19.28 16.94
CA ILE A 435 8.22 -19.33 15.76
C ILE A 435 7.44 -19.49 14.44
N SER A 436 6.24 -20.05 14.49
CA SER A 436 5.35 -20.12 13.33
C SER A 436 4.95 -18.75 12.81
N LEU A 437 4.94 -17.70 13.65
CA LEU A 437 4.65 -16.33 13.20
C LEU A 437 5.75 -15.78 12.30
N ALA A 438 6.94 -16.39 12.25
CA ALA A 438 8.00 -15.93 11.36
C ALA A 438 7.72 -16.20 9.88
N ASN A 439 6.69 -17.00 9.55
CA ASN A 439 6.39 -17.43 8.19
C ASN A 439 4.93 -17.92 8.06
N ASP A 440 3.96 -17.27 8.72
CA ASP A 440 2.56 -17.70 8.69
C ASP A 440 1.76 -17.07 7.53
N GLY A 441 2.37 -16.14 6.78
CA GLY A 441 1.75 -15.43 5.67
C GLY A 441 0.95 -14.18 6.07
N THR A 442 1.08 -13.73 7.33
CA THR A 442 0.49 -12.50 7.86
C THR A 442 1.57 -11.44 8.03
N GLN A 443 1.41 -10.27 7.40
CA GLN A 443 2.43 -9.22 7.45
C GLN A 443 1.93 -7.89 8.02
N ASP A 444 0.62 -7.77 8.21
CA ASP A 444 -0.11 -6.54 8.53
C ASP A 444 -0.65 -6.54 9.97
N THR A 445 -0.21 -7.46 10.82
CA THR A 445 -0.63 -7.53 12.22
C THR A 445 0.51 -7.09 13.14
N PRO A 446 0.49 -5.84 13.65
CA PRO A 446 1.43 -5.41 14.68
C PRO A 446 1.43 -6.36 15.89
N ASP A 447 2.57 -6.50 16.56
CA ASP A 447 2.79 -7.36 17.73
C ASP A 447 2.70 -8.89 17.50
N ALA A 448 2.30 -9.33 16.29
CA ALA A 448 2.35 -10.74 15.89
C ALA A 448 3.68 -11.05 15.20
N PHE A 449 4.70 -11.41 15.99
CA PHE A 449 6.02 -11.77 15.46
C PHE A 449 6.72 -12.84 16.32
N PHE A 450 7.65 -13.57 15.71
CA PHE A 450 8.58 -14.43 16.43
C PHE A 450 9.57 -13.58 17.23
N THR A 451 9.68 -13.83 18.54
CA THR A 451 10.62 -13.12 19.43
C THR A 451 11.79 -14.04 19.81
N PRO A 452 12.98 -13.90 19.20
CA PRO A 452 14.16 -14.67 19.59
C PRO A 452 14.62 -14.29 21.01
N SER A 453 15.36 -15.16 21.70
CA SER A 453 15.84 -14.93 23.06
C SER A 453 17.11 -14.07 23.17
N GLN A 454 17.83 -13.86 22.07
CA GLN A 454 19.12 -13.17 22.02
C GLN A 454 19.45 -12.69 20.60
N VAL A 455 20.48 -11.84 20.46
CA VAL A 455 21.20 -11.54 19.22
C VAL A 455 22.69 -11.88 19.46
N PRO A 456 23.43 -12.45 18.49
CA PRO A 456 22.97 -12.92 17.18
C PRO A 456 22.10 -14.18 17.30
N PHE A 457 21.25 -14.37 16.30
CA PHE A 457 20.38 -15.55 16.20
C PHE A 457 20.18 -15.94 14.73
N TRP A 458 19.67 -17.16 14.53
CA TRP A 458 19.18 -17.59 13.24
C TRP A 458 17.75 -18.10 13.33
N CYS A 459 16.99 -17.92 12.25
CA CYS A 459 15.69 -18.54 12.00
C CYS A 459 15.79 -19.36 10.72
N GLN A 460 15.43 -20.64 10.77
CA GLN A 460 15.50 -21.58 9.67
C GLN A 460 14.11 -22.08 9.31
N ILE A 461 13.82 -22.11 8.01
CA ILE A 461 12.59 -22.65 7.43
C ILE A 461 12.95 -23.91 6.64
N ASP A 462 12.22 -24.99 6.91
CA ASP A 462 12.28 -26.24 6.15
C ASP A 462 11.34 -26.16 4.96
N LEU A 463 11.87 -26.02 3.75
CA LEU A 463 11.08 -25.94 2.52
C LEU A 463 10.50 -27.30 2.11
N GLY A 464 10.90 -28.39 2.78
CA GLY A 464 10.52 -29.77 2.50
C GLY A 464 11.23 -30.35 1.28
N ASN A 465 11.08 -29.72 0.11
CA ASN A 465 11.73 -30.11 -1.13
C ASN A 465 12.94 -29.22 -1.44
N ALA A 466 13.94 -29.81 -2.10
CA ALA A 466 15.09 -29.06 -2.59
C ALA A 466 14.67 -28.11 -3.72
N SER A 467 14.68 -26.82 -3.43
CA SER A 467 14.21 -25.75 -4.34
C SER A 467 15.31 -24.74 -4.61
N SER A 468 15.28 -24.18 -5.82
CA SER A 468 16.05 -22.97 -6.12
C SER A 468 15.41 -21.78 -5.41
N VAL A 469 16.22 -20.95 -4.75
CA VAL A 469 15.76 -19.71 -4.11
C VAL A 469 16.07 -18.55 -5.03
N ALA A 470 15.06 -17.74 -5.33
CA ALA A 470 15.17 -16.55 -6.16
C ALA A 470 15.22 -15.26 -5.34
N ARG A 471 14.43 -15.18 -4.26
CA ARG A 471 14.36 -14.00 -3.38
C ARG A 471 13.95 -14.38 -1.97
N VAL A 472 14.43 -13.59 -1.00
CA VAL A 472 14.00 -13.66 0.40
C VAL A 472 13.62 -12.26 0.87
N GLU A 473 12.42 -12.15 1.44
CA GLU A 473 11.86 -10.92 1.99
C GLU A 473 11.73 -11.07 3.50
N LEU A 474 12.13 -10.03 4.23
CA LEU A 474 12.11 -9.97 5.68
C LEU A 474 11.30 -8.75 6.13
N SER A 475 10.21 -8.99 6.86
CA SER A 475 9.49 -8.00 7.63
C SER A 475 9.91 -8.12 9.10
N THR A 476 10.38 -7.02 9.71
CA THR A 476 10.88 -7.02 11.09
C THR A 476 9.86 -6.41 12.05
N ASN A 477 10.07 -6.64 13.33
CA ASN A 477 9.34 -5.93 14.37
C ASN A 477 9.50 -4.40 14.24
N MET A 478 8.39 -3.67 14.38
CA MET A 478 8.34 -2.20 14.31
C MET A 478 8.11 -1.62 15.70
N VAL A 479 9.12 -0.90 16.21
CA VAL A 479 9.05 -0.22 17.52
C VAL A 479 8.82 1.25 17.29
N GLN A 480 7.56 1.66 17.33
CA GLN A 480 7.10 3.02 17.02
C GLN A 480 7.88 4.10 17.80
N GLY A 481 8.62 4.95 17.09
CA GLY A 481 9.47 6.01 17.63
C GLY A 481 10.87 5.55 18.07
N SER A 482 11.23 4.29 17.85
CA SER A 482 12.55 3.72 18.13
C SER A 482 12.87 2.58 17.16
N GLU A 483 12.52 2.79 15.90
CA GLU A 483 12.66 1.83 14.82
C GLU A 483 14.10 1.34 14.66
N THR A 484 14.26 0.18 14.04
CA THR A 484 15.56 -0.50 13.90
C THR A 484 15.78 -1.03 12.50
N TYR A 485 17.04 -1.23 12.14
CA TYR A 485 17.45 -2.01 10.97
C TYR A 485 18.33 -3.18 11.42
N TYR A 486 18.33 -4.24 10.61
CA TYR A 486 18.97 -5.51 10.94
C TYR A 486 20.17 -5.72 10.01
N ASP A 487 21.32 -6.09 10.58
CA ASP A 487 22.43 -6.71 9.84
C ASP A 487 22.18 -8.21 9.76
N PHE A 488 22.11 -8.74 8.54
CA PHE A 488 21.88 -10.16 8.36
C PHE A 488 22.46 -10.71 7.06
N ASN A 489 22.54 -12.04 7.00
CA ASN A 489 22.65 -12.77 5.75
C ASN A 489 21.64 -13.91 5.70
N VAL A 490 21.43 -14.43 4.50
CA VAL A 490 20.60 -15.60 4.26
C VAL A 490 21.46 -16.70 3.67
N THR A 491 21.39 -17.88 4.25
CA THR A 491 22.11 -19.06 3.80
C THR A 491 21.13 -20.20 3.50
N GLY A 492 21.54 -21.11 2.62
CA GLY A 492 20.76 -22.27 2.22
C GLY A 492 21.50 -23.56 2.54
N SER A 493 20.77 -24.65 2.78
CA SER A 493 21.34 -25.98 2.97
C SER A 493 20.47 -27.06 2.33
N ALA A 494 21.10 -28.08 1.75
CA ALA A 494 20.41 -29.28 1.27
C ALA A 494 20.19 -30.32 2.39
N ASP A 495 21.03 -30.30 3.43
CA ASP A 495 21.08 -31.33 4.48
C ASP A 495 20.79 -30.79 5.90
N GLY A 496 20.65 -29.48 6.06
CA GLY A 496 20.39 -28.80 7.33
C GLY A 496 21.64 -28.58 8.19
N SER A 497 22.82 -28.91 7.68
CA SER A 497 24.11 -28.85 8.41
C SER A 497 25.18 -28.03 7.70
N SER A 498 25.30 -28.15 6.38
CA SER A 498 26.26 -27.40 5.56
C SER A 498 25.53 -26.26 4.85
N PHE A 499 25.95 -25.02 5.10
CA PHE A 499 25.26 -23.83 4.62
C PHE A 499 26.12 -23.04 3.62
N SER A 500 25.52 -22.67 2.49
CA SER A 500 26.10 -21.76 1.50
C SER A 500 25.30 -20.45 1.45
N LEU A 501 25.95 -19.37 0.99
CA LEU A 501 25.33 -18.04 0.95
C LEU A 501 24.27 -17.96 -0.16
N ILE A 502 23.08 -17.47 0.20
CA ILE A 502 22.03 -17.06 -0.75
C ILE A 502 22.16 -15.55 -1.03
N GLY A 503 22.31 -14.73 0.02
CA GLY A 503 22.47 -13.27 -0.11
C GLY A 503 22.74 -12.61 1.25
N SER A 504 23.12 -11.33 1.25
CA SER A 504 23.46 -10.61 2.49
C SER A 504 23.08 -9.12 2.46
N LYS A 505 22.98 -8.54 3.66
CA LYS A 505 22.58 -7.16 3.95
C LYS A 505 23.38 -6.64 5.16
N HIS A 506 24.72 -6.58 5.02
CA HIS A 506 25.64 -6.19 6.09
C HIS A 506 25.83 -4.67 6.32
N ASP A 507 25.30 -3.83 5.42
CA ASP A 507 25.29 -2.36 5.56
C ASP A 507 23.85 -1.83 5.43
N ASN A 508 22.89 -2.64 5.86
CA ASN A 508 21.48 -2.34 5.69
C ASN A 508 21.03 -1.28 6.69
N VAL A 509 20.40 -0.22 6.19
CA VAL A 509 19.72 0.79 7.02
C VAL A 509 18.21 0.83 6.75
N ASP A 510 17.71 -0.14 5.98
CA ASP A 510 16.28 -0.25 5.68
C ASP A 510 15.51 -0.69 6.91
N VAL A 511 14.49 0.10 7.24
CA VAL A 511 13.65 -0.09 8.42
C VAL A 511 12.41 -0.91 8.06
N GLY A 512 12.12 -1.94 8.86
CA GLY A 512 10.86 -2.67 8.84
C GLY A 512 10.67 -3.69 7.71
N PHE A 513 11.29 -3.48 6.55
CA PHE A 513 11.20 -4.39 5.41
C PHE A 513 12.45 -4.39 4.56
N VAL A 514 12.95 -5.59 4.23
CA VAL A 514 14.13 -5.79 3.38
C VAL A 514 13.88 -6.90 2.38
N SER A 515 14.21 -6.66 1.12
CA SER A 515 14.12 -7.66 0.04
C SER A 515 15.51 -7.98 -0.50
N VAL A 516 15.85 -9.27 -0.61
CA VAL A 516 17.17 -9.78 -0.99
C VAL A 516 17.03 -10.76 -2.15
N ALA A 517 17.56 -10.40 -3.32
CA ALA A 517 17.68 -11.31 -4.44
C ALA A 517 18.76 -12.37 -4.17
N SER A 518 18.50 -13.60 -4.58
CA SER A 518 19.45 -14.70 -4.48
C SER A 518 20.63 -14.50 -5.43
N GLN A 519 21.82 -14.79 -4.92
CA GLN A 519 23.08 -14.83 -5.67
C GLN A 519 23.51 -16.27 -5.94
N SER A 520 22.74 -17.26 -5.46
CA SER A 520 23.05 -18.68 -5.60
C SER A 520 22.22 -19.34 -6.71
N GLN A 521 22.81 -20.34 -7.34
CA GLN A 521 22.15 -21.23 -8.31
C GLN A 521 21.93 -22.64 -7.72
N GLU A 522 22.33 -22.85 -6.46
CA GLU A 522 22.14 -24.12 -5.76
C GLU A 522 20.68 -24.32 -5.37
N LYS A 523 20.33 -25.58 -5.05
CA LYS A 523 19.03 -25.94 -4.51
C LYS A 523 19.12 -26.25 -3.02
N PHE A 524 18.13 -25.81 -2.27
CA PHE A 524 18.10 -25.87 -0.83
C PHE A 524 16.80 -26.48 -0.33
N SER A 525 16.91 -27.34 0.68
CA SER A 525 15.76 -27.83 1.45
C SER A 525 15.53 -26.98 2.70
N TYR A 526 16.56 -26.22 3.13
CA TYR A 526 16.50 -25.33 4.27
C TYR A 526 17.00 -23.95 3.88
N VAL A 527 16.28 -22.91 4.31
CA VAL A 527 16.72 -21.52 4.21
C VAL A 527 16.84 -20.96 5.61
N ARG A 528 17.97 -20.32 5.90
CA ARG A 528 18.30 -19.79 7.22
C ARG A 528 18.63 -18.30 7.13
N LEU A 529 17.83 -17.49 7.80
CA LEU A 529 18.13 -16.08 8.09
C LEU A 529 19.07 -16.03 9.30
N ASN A 530 20.25 -15.45 9.15
CA ASN A 530 21.23 -15.26 10.24
C ASN A 530 21.32 -13.75 10.54
N VAL A 531 20.76 -13.34 11.68
CA VAL A 531 20.79 -11.94 12.15
C VAL A 531 22.00 -11.76 13.06
N ASN A 532 22.89 -10.84 12.70
CA ASN A 532 24.16 -10.62 13.38
C ASN A 532 24.07 -9.48 14.42
N SER A 533 23.41 -8.39 14.06
CA SER A 533 23.14 -7.25 14.95
C SER A 533 21.82 -6.57 14.59
N ILE A 534 21.31 -5.80 15.56
CA ILE A 534 20.15 -4.92 15.40
C ILE A 534 20.55 -3.56 15.93
N GLU A 535 20.32 -2.51 15.14
CA GLU A 535 20.72 -1.15 15.49
C GLU A 535 19.53 -0.20 15.42
N ASN A 536 19.52 0.77 16.32
CA ASN A 536 18.49 1.80 16.38
C ASN A 536 18.65 2.81 15.25
N ALA A 537 17.61 2.98 14.44
CA ALA A 537 17.63 3.83 13.25
C ALA A 537 17.80 5.33 13.55
N HIS A 538 17.64 5.76 14.81
CA HIS A 538 17.79 7.16 15.23
C HIS A 538 19.21 7.52 15.65
N ASN A 539 19.98 6.56 16.18
CA ASN A 539 21.29 6.85 16.80
C ASN A 539 22.40 5.81 16.54
N GLY A 540 22.09 4.70 15.86
CA GLY A 540 23.06 3.66 15.50
C GLY A 540 23.55 2.80 16.68
N ASN A 541 22.93 2.93 17.86
CA ASN A 541 23.27 2.09 19.00
C ASN A 541 22.64 0.70 18.87
N GLU A 542 23.28 -0.29 19.49
CA GLU A 542 22.76 -1.64 19.65
C GLU A 542 21.32 -1.63 20.23
N ALA A 543 20.44 -2.42 19.60
CA ALA A 543 19.01 -2.44 19.89
C ALA A 543 18.44 -3.87 19.97
N ASP A 544 19.17 -4.80 20.60
CA ASP A 544 18.74 -6.18 20.83
C ASP A 544 17.35 -6.33 21.46
N TRP A 545 16.90 -5.32 22.21
CA TRP A 545 15.57 -5.27 22.81
C TRP A 545 14.44 -5.20 21.78
N ALA A 546 14.71 -4.78 20.54
CA ALA A 546 13.75 -4.67 19.43
C ALA A 546 13.63 -5.93 18.58
N ARG A 547 14.39 -7.00 18.90
CA ARG A 547 14.42 -8.25 18.14
C ARG A 547 13.03 -8.83 17.90
N GLY A 548 12.74 -9.15 16.64
CA GLY A 548 11.51 -9.80 16.23
C GLY A 548 11.40 -9.95 14.72
N ILE A 549 10.87 -11.10 14.28
CA ILE A 549 10.61 -11.40 12.87
C ILE A 549 9.10 -11.49 12.69
N SER A 550 8.54 -10.54 11.93
CA SER A 550 7.12 -10.54 11.59
C SER A 550 6.82 -11.49 10.44
N GLU A 551 7.70 -11.58 9.44
CA GLU A 551 7.55 -12.54 8.34
C GLU A 551 8.88 -12.72 7.59
N VAL A 552 9.16 -13.96 7.16
CA VAL A 552 10.20 -14.33 6.20
C VAL A 552 9.55 -15.07 5.04
N THR A 553 9.44 -14.38 3.90
CA THR A 553 8.90 -14.96 2.67
C THR A 553 10.03 -15.37 1.74
N VAL A 554 10.11 -16.66 1.41
CA VAL A 554 11.09 -17.23 0.47
C VAL A 554 10.37 -17.52 -0.85
N TYR A 555 10.89 -16.98 -1.94
CA TYR A 555 10.39 -17.20 -3.30
C TYR A 555 11.34 -18.06 -4.10
N GLY A 556 10.82 -18.99 -4.90
CA GLY A 556 11.64 -19.90 -5.67
C GLY A 556 10.89 -20.90 -6.55
N GLN A 557 11.60 -21.93 -6.99
CA GLN A 557 11.09 -23.02 -7.86
C GLN A 557 11.63 -24.38 -7.45
#